data_AF-A0A4Q3Z1E6-F1
#
_entry.id   AF-A0A4Q3Z1E6-F1
#
_cell.length_a   1.000
_cell.length_b   1.000
_cell.length_c   1.000
_cell.angle_alpha   90.00
_cell.angle_beta   90.00
_cell.angle_gamma   90.00
#
_symmetry.space_group_name_H-M   'P 1'
#
loop_
_entity.id
_entity.type
_entity.pdbx_description
1 polymer ?
#
loop_
_entity_poly.entity_id
_entity_poly.type
_entity_poly.pdbx_seq_one_letter_code
_entity_poly.pdbx_strand_id
1 'polypeptide(L)'
;VWNVTGETWGYKSGVPTTPLPNEPASGMWQLGLRYDTMDLNDGSLDTSGATPVVQGVLGGKMDTWTVGANMYWRSNFKFALNYVKVDSSRYSSSAKRIVADNPDIVEFRAQFYW
;
A
#
# COMPACT_ATOMS: atom_id res chain seq x y z
N VAL A 1 11.74 -1.95 3.38
CA VAL A 1 12.43 -1.22 2.29
C VAL A 1 13.91 -1.42 2.43
N TRP A 2 14.62 -1.67 1.33
CA TRP A 2 16.04 -1.95 1.29
C TRP A 2 16.77 -0.98 0.34
N ASN A 3 17.87 -0.39 0.79
CA ASN A 3 18.75 0.47 -0.01
C ASN A 3 19.74 -0.42 -0.76
N VAL A 4 19.50 -0.66 -2.05
CA VAL A 4 20.30 -1.62 -2.84
C VAL A 4 21.70 -1.10 -3.18
N THR A 5 21.87 0.22 -3.13
CA THR A 5 23.15 0.92 -3.33
C THR A 5 24.03 0.97 -2.08
N GLY A 6 23.55 0.45 -0.93
CA GLY A 6 24.36 0.21 0.27
C GLY A 6 24.25 1.28 1.36
N GLU A 7 23.54 2.38 1.13
CA GLU A 7 23.29 3.40 2.13
C GLU A 7 22.57 2.83 3.36
N THR A 8 22.97 3.26 4.55
CA THR A 8 22.31 2.87 5.81
C THR A 8 21.15 3.81 6.13
N TRP A 9 20.21 3.36 6.96
CA TRP A 9 19.15 4.23 7.45
C TRP A 9 19.66 5.09 8.60
N GLY A 10 19.28 6.36 8.59
CA GLY A 10 19.42 7.22 9.76
C GLY A 10 18.23 7.05 10.70
N TYR A 11 18.35 7.61 11.91
CA TYR A 11 17.27 7.63 12.89
C TYR A 11 17.30 8.94 13.67
N LYS A 12 16.17 9.63 13.75
CA LYS A 12 16.05 10.89 14.48
C LYS A 12 14.66 11.00 15.10
N SER A 13 14.61 11.23 16.41
CA SER A 13 13.38 11.52 17.15
C SER A 13 12.25 10.49 16.94
N GLY A 14 12.57 9.20 16.92
CA GLY A 14 11.56 8.15 16.73
C GLY A 14 11.35 7.72 15.28
N VAL A 15 11.91 8.45 14.31
CA VAL A 15 11.58 8.30 12.89
C VAL A 15 12.81 7.88 12.09
N PRO A 16 12.72 6.83 11.25
CA PRO A 16 13.76 6.51 10.27
C PRO A 16 13.95 7.65 9.28
N THR A 17 15.21 8.02 9.03
CA THR A 17 15.55 9.02 8.02
C THR A 17 16.31 8.37 6.88
N THR A 18 16.08 8.88 5.67
CA THR A 18 16.80 8.46 4.47
C THR A 18 17.97 9.40 4.25
N PRO A 19 19.22 8.90 4.11
CA PRO A 19 20.37 9.76 3.81
C PRO A 19 20.33 10.24 2.36
N LEU A 20 21.27 11.12 2.02
CA LEU A 20 21.58 11.45 0.63
C LEU A 20 22.35 10.28 -0.03
N PRO A 21 22.33 10.17 -1.37
CA PRO A 21 23.12 9.18 -2.08
C PRO A 21 24.61 9.32 -1.77
N ASN A 22 25.29 8.19 -1.52
CA ASN A 22 26.76 8.17 -1.36
C ASN A 22 27.46 8.58 -2.67
N GLU A 23 26.92 8.15 -3.81
CA GLU A 23 27.38 8.48 -5.16
C GLU A 23 26.30 9.29 -5.91
N PRO A 24 26.32 10.64 -5.84
CA PRO A 24 25.24 11.48 -6.37
C PRO A 24 24.99 11.35 -7.88
N ALA A 25 26.00 10.92 -8.65
CA ALA A 25 25.89 10.75 -10.09
C ALA A 25 25.02 9.54 -10.47
N SER A 26 25.18 8.42 -9.78
CA SER A 26 24.36 7.20 -9.96
C SER A 26 23.07 7.22 -9.13
N GLY A 27 23.03 8.05 -8.08
CA GLY A 27 21.91 8.14 -7.17
C GLY A 27 21.83 6.95 -6.20
N MET A 28 20.85 6.99 -5.31
CA MET A 28 20.54 5.92 -4.37
C MET A 28 19.25 5.23 -4.80
N TRP A 29 19.27 3.90 -4.81
CA TRP A 29 18.12 3.08 -5.16
C TRP A 29 17.57 2.35 -3.94
N GLN A 30 16.24 2.34 -3.83
CA GLN A 30 15.55 1.56 -2.82
C GLN A 30 14.52 0.64 -3.45
N LEU A 31 14.42 -0.58 -2.94
CA LEU A 31 13.33 -1.52 -3.25
C LEU A 31 12.45 -1.73 -2.03
N GLY A 32 11.15 -1.77 -2.25
CA GLY A 32 10.13 -1.91 -1.21
C GLY A 32 9.18 -3.05 -1.52
N LEU A 33 8.85 -3.82 -0.48
CA LEU A 33 7.73 -4.74 -0.45
C LEU A 33 6.91 -4.37 0.79
N ARG A 34 5.61 -4.20 0.63
CA ARG A 34 4.66 -3.98 1.72
C ARG A 34 3.46 -4.89 1.52
N TYR A 35 3.05 -5.54 2.60
CA TYR A 35 1.79 -6.25 2.69
C TYR A 35 0.93 -5.52 3.72
N ASP A 36 -0.28 -5.15 3.34
CA ASP A 36 -1.25 -4.52 4.24
C ASP A 36 -2.51 -5.39 4.26
N THR A 37 -3.11 -5.53 5.44
CA THR A 37 -4.37 -6.26 5.63
C THR A 37 -5.32 -5.44 6.50
N MET A 38 -6.60 -5.48 6.18
CA MET A 38 -7.65 -4.76 6.89
C MET A 38 -8.93 -5.58 6.87
N ASP A 39 -9.53 -5.77 8.04
CA ASP A 39 -10.86 -6.38 8.19
C ASP A 39 -11.76 -5.43 8.98
N LEU A 40 -12.87 -5.04 8.35
CA LEU A 40 -13.88 -4.13 8.91
C LEU A 40 -15.23 -4.85 9.09
N ASN A 41 -15.25 -6.17 9.10
CA ASN A 41 -16.45 -6.95 9.37
C ASN A 41 -16.62 -7.14 10.89
N ASP A 42 -17.58 -6.44 11.46
CA ASP A 42 -18.02 -6.53 12.85
C ASP A 42 -19.53 -6.86 12.89
N GLY A 43 -19.87 -8.01 12.30
CA GLY A 43 -21.24 -8.42 12.10
C GLY A 43 -21.38 -9.77 11.40
N SER A 44 -22.62 -10.20 11.21
CA SER A 44 -22.97 -11.46 10.56
C SER A 44 -24.08 -11.27 9.52
N LEU A 45 -24.19 -12.24 8.62
CA LEU A 45 -25.25 -12.30 7.63
C LEU A 45 -26.22 -13.43 7.99
N ASP A 46 -27.44 -13.08 8.35
CA ASP A 46 -28.53 -14.03 8.53
C ASP A 46 -29.15 -14.33 7.17
N THR A 47 -29.06 -15.59 6.75
CA THR A 47 -29.56 -16.11 5.46
C THR A 47 -30.74 -17.06 5.64
N SER A 48 -31.31 -17.17 6.85
CA SER A 48 -32.40 -18.10 7.16
C SER A 48 -33.74 -17.72 6.51
N GLY A 49 -33.91 -16.45 6.13
CA GLY A 49 -35.10 -15.93 5.44
C GLY A 49 -34.92 -15.77 3.92
N ALA A 50 -36.01 -15.42 3.22
CA ALA A 50 -36.00 -15.18 1.77
C ALA A 50 -35.15 -13.97 1.33
N THR A 51 -34.80 -13.08 2.26
CA THR A 51 -33.86 -11.97 2.02
C THR A 51 -32.80 -11.98 3.11
N PRO A 52 -31.50 -12.00 2.76
CA PRO A 52 -30.43 -11.92 3.75
C PRO A 52 -30.49 -10.62 4.56
N VAL A 53 -30.34 -10.73 5.87
CA VAL A 53 -30.33 -9.60 6.81
C VAL A 53 -28.95 -9.48 7.44
N VAL A 54 -28.37 -8.28 7.41
CA VAL A 54 -27.10 -8.01 8.08
C VAL A 54 -27.37 -7.65 9.54
N GLN A 55 -26.68 -8.32 10.46
CA GLN A 55 -26.63 -7.96 11.88
C GLN A 55 -25.25 -7.39 12.19
N GLY A 56 -25.17 -6.12 12.62
CA GLY A 56 -23.88 -5.43 12.79
C GLY A 56 -23.37 -4.77 11.50
N VAL A 57 -22.05 -4.68 11.34
CA VAL A 57 -21.41 -3.98 10.21
C VAL A 57 -20.58 -4.93 9.36
N LEU A 58 -20.94 -5.09 8.09
CA LEU A 58 -20.11 -5.80 7.09
C LEU A 58 -19.36 -4.78 6.23
N GLY A 59 -18.32 -4.18 6.82
CA GLY A 59 -17.50 -3.13 6.21
C GLY A 59 -16.60 -3.62 5.08
N GLY A 60 -16.36 -4.94 5.01
CA GLY A 60 -15.50 -5.57 4.03
C GLY A 60 -14.10 -5.85 4.56
N LYS A 61 -13.32 -6.55 3.75
CA LYS A 61 -11.93 -6.92 4.01
C LYS A 61 -11.08 -6.58 2.79
N MET A 62 -9.81 -6.27 3.02
CA MET A 62 -8.88 -5.91 1.97
C MET A 62 -7.46 -6.34 2.34
N ASP A 63 -6.80 -7.00 1.39
CA ASP A 63 -5.37 -7.29 1.42
C ASP A 63 -4.70 -6.58 0.26
N THR A 64 -3.52 -5.99 0.47
CA THR A 64 -2.76 -5.33 -0.59
C THR A 64 -1.30 -5.71 -0.58
N TRP A 65 -0.77 -6.07 -1.75
CA TRP A 65 0.65 -6.21 -2.00
C TRP A 65 1.16 -5.01 -2.77
N THR A 66 2.12 -4.28 -2.20
CA THR A 66 2.81 -3.18 -2.87
C THR A 66 4.26 -3.57 -3.11
N VAL A 67 4.68 -3.57 -4.38
CA VAL A 67 6.08 -3.68 -4.79
C VAL A 67 6.49 -2.34 -5.37
N GLY A 68 7.62 -1.79 -4.93
CA GLY A 68 8.03 -0.46 -5.36
C GLY A 68 9.52 -0.26 -5.46
N ALA A 69 9.90 0.71 -6.28
CA ALA A 69 11.26 1.20 -6.42
C ALA A 69 11.30 2.72 -6.21
N ASN A 70 12.31 3.20 -5.47
CA ASN A 70 12.61 4.62 -5.35
C ASN A 70 14.01 4.91 -5.90
N MET A 71 14.16 6.02 -6.61
CA MET A 71 15.45 6.57 -7.03
C MET A 71 15.62 7.97 -6.45
N TYR A 72 16.65 8.17 -5.64
CA TYR A 72 17.06 9.47 -5.13
C TYR A 72 18.20 9.97 -6.00
N TRP A 73 17.95 11.03 -6.76
CA TRP A 73 18.92 11.61 -7.67
C TRP A 73 19.44 12.92 -7.10
N ARG A 74 20.75 12.93 -6.81
CA ARG A 74 21.42 14.02 -6.08
C ARG A 74 20.66 14.32 -4.78
N SER A 75 20.65 15.59 -4.34
CA SER A 75 19.94 16.04 -3.15
C SER A 75 18.51 16.52 -3.39
N ASN A 76 18.12 16.72 -4.66
CA ASN A 76 16.92 17.49 -4.98
C ASN A 76 15.77 16.67 -5.55
N PHE A 77 16.01 15.44 -6.02
CA PHE A 77 14.96 14.67 -6.68
C PHE A 77 14.77 13.29 -6.08
N LYS A 78 13.50 12.90 -5.96
CA LYS A 78 13.09 11.52 -5.69
C LYS A 78 12.05 11.10 -6.72
N PHE A 79 12.27 9.96 -7.34
CA PHE A 79 11.31 9.28 -8.19
C PHE A 79 10.85 8.01 -7.50
N ALA A 80 9.56 7.71 -7.54
CA ALA A 80 8.98 6.49 -7.00
C ALA A 80 8.06 5.84 -8.03
N LEU A 81 8.17 4.52 -8.16
CA LEU A 81 7.29 3.69 -8.97
C LEU A 81 6.77 2.55 -8.09
N ASN A 82 5.46 2.41 -8.00
CA ASN A 82 4.81 1.32 -7.27
C ASN A 82 3.87 0.54 -8.18
N TYR A 83 3.85 -0.77 -7.99
CA TYR A 83 2.79 -1.66 -8.44
C TYR A 83 2.05 -2.16 -7.21
N VAL A 84 0.73 -1.97 -7.19
CA VAL A 84 -0.14 -2.36 -6.09
C VAL A 84 -1.17 -3.35 -6.62
N LYS A 85 -1.18 -4.53 -6.03
CA LYS A 85 -2.23 -5.52 -6.23
C LYS A 85 -3.15 -5.50 -5.03
N VAL A 86 -4.44 -5.32 -5.28
CA VAL A 86 -5.48 -5.25 -4.26
C VAL A 86 -6.38 -6.47 -4.38
N ASP A 87 -6.68 -7.11 -3.25
CA ASP A 87 -7.73 -8.11 -3.13
C ASP A 87 -8.75 -7.58 -2.10
N SER A 88 -9.93 -7.16 -2.53
CA SER A 88 -10.95 -6.56 -1.67
C SER A 88 -12.30 -7.22 -1.84
N SER A 89 -13.05 -7.36 -0.76
CA SER A 89 -14.42 -7.87 -0.80
C SER A 89 -15.29 -7.28 0.29
N ARG A 90 -16.58 -7.07 -0.03
CA ARG A 90 -17.56 -6.51 0.91
C ARG A 90 -18.95 -7.05 0.61
N TYR A 91 -19.78 -7.19 1.64
CA TYR A 91 -21.21 -7.41 1.45
C TYR A 91 -21.90 -6.15 0.92
N SER A 92 -22.56 -6.26 -0.23
CA SER A 92 -23.36 -5.18 -0.81
C SER A 92 -24.84 -5.41 -0.51
N SER A 93 -25.43 -4.54 0.32
CA SER A 93 -26.86 -4.61 0.64
C SER A 93 -27.75 -4.39 -0.59
N SER A 94 -27.30 -3.57 -1.56
CA SER A 94 -28.01 -3.33 -2.81
C SER A 94 -28.00 -4.56 -3.72
N ALA A 95 -26.87 -5.26 -3.81
CA ALA A 95 -26.74 -6.48 -4.62
C ALA A 95 -27.13 -7.76 -3.87
N LYS A 96 -27.41 -7.67 -2.56
CA LYS A 96 -27.70 -8.78 -1.63
C LYS A 96 -26.68 -9.92 -1.70
N ARG A 97 -25.40 -9.58 -1.89
CA ARG A 97 -24.30 -10.56 -2.05
C ARG A 97 -22.95 -9.94 -1.69
N ILE A 98 -21.94 -10.79 -1.51
CA ILE A 98 -20.55 -10.36 -1.44
C ILE A 98 -20.10 -9.95 -2.85
N VAL A 99 -19.50 -8.78 -2.94
CA VAL A 99 -18.90 -8.23 -4.16
C VAL A 99 -17.40 -8.13 -3.91
N ALA A 100 -16.61 -8.58 -4.89
CA ALA A 100 -15.16 -8.44 -4.88
C ALA A 100 -14.75 -7.34 -5.87
N ASP A 101 -13.68 -6.63 -5.53
CA ASP A 101 -13.05 -5.63 -6.39
C ASP A 101 -11.53 -5.73 -6.21
N ASN A 102 -10.84 -6.17 -7.25
CA ASN A 102 -9.43 -6.56 -7.17
C ASN A 102 -8.60 -5.81 -8.23
N PRO A 103 -8.44 -4.49 -8.10
CA PRO A 103 -7.68 -3.71 -9.07
C PRO A 103 -6.18 -3.95 -8.96
N ASP A 104 -5.52 -3.88 -10.12
CA ASP A 104 -4.07 -3.71 -10.24
C ASP A 104 -3.77 -2.24 -10.57
N ILE A 105 -2.89 -1.62 -9.79
CA ILE A 105 -2.61 -0.18 -9.86
C ILE A 105 -1.12 0.04 -10.08
N VAL A 106 -0.76 0.91 -11.04
CA VAL A 106 0.61 1.39 -11.24
C VAL A 106 0.65 2.88 -10.94
N GLU A 107 1.55 3.28 -10.04
CA GLU A 107 1.69 4.66 -9.59
C GLU A 107 3.11 5.16 -9.82
N PHE A 108 3.23 6.34 -10.45
CA PHE A 108 4.50 7.04 -10.57
C PHE A 108 4.44 8.37 -9.83
N ARG A 109 5.51 8.70 -9.10
CA ARG A 109 5.67 9.98 -8.41
C ARG A 109 7.04 10.57 -8.70
N ALA A 110 7.07 11.86 -9.04
CA ALA A 110 8.27 12.68 -9.02
C ALA A 110 8.15 13.72 -7.90
N GLN A 111 9.18 13.85 -7.09
CA GLN A 111 9.24 14.77 -5.96
C GLN A 111 10.53 15.60 -6.05
N PHE A 112 10.39 16.91 -5.87
CA PHE A 112 11.49 17.88 -5.86
C PHE A 112 11.64 18.51 -4.47
N TYR A 113 12.89 18.69 -4.05
CA TYR A 113 13.29 19.32 -2.80
C TYR A 113 14.19 20.52 -3.10
N TRP A 114 13.88 21.66 -2.50
CA TRP A 114 14.58 22.94 -2.66
C TRP A 114 15.08 23.49 -1.33
#